data_AF-A0A9W6VXD8-F1
#
_entry.id   AF-A0A9W6VXD8-F1
#
_cell.length_a   1.000
_cell.length_b   1.000
_cell.length_c   1.000
_cell.angle_alpha   90.00
_cell.angle_beta   90.00
_cell.angle_gamma   90.00
#
_symmetry.space_group_name_H-M   'P 1'
#
loop_
_entity.id
_entity.type
_entity.pdbx_description
1 polymer ?
#
loop_
_entity_poly.entity_id
_entity_poly.type
_entity_poly.pdbx_seq_one_letter_code
_entity_poly.pdbx_strand_id
1 'polypeptide(L)'
;MPPSGSTTTQGVAPVALVCVRMTEIIDYGRFGERLAQKRSRWELLGEIQREWGYEDPGGEPLVTRAGEAPDYETDEARPIPEALLEWWDFPLNSFAFRPRLYWTHPQWPPTGPDSVGHPPGDEVCVFMAEYQYCNEWGYLASESRLPDPKVVVNTEDGWVTQSRSISEFFLQLALERLPGHFGWSIRVPREDVAGNPAIVERLRASYQELGLLPWQELGADALAYGGPDAMIWHVRGPGAIAIHGRTRDAAIQVADTLGIAWTEEQLDSPKEAPLPVADLDPASFAEGDRDDRLRWTVRSTSAAPTVRTIPDVSGLRGLSGRTSTAADREGTTVVAGDSSGRVHLWATDGTQAADRALHRAPVTAVAYQPVGDDGLVVSGDADGVLRYWLTRQDPLRAAFDRRRSPVTALAAVTFENGPVVAAAWADGLVRIWDLLTNCVADLPLGTGIESLALCPEGSLHVTTAQGTAELQLDLGRLWPTRELRQRLDEIAWGSLWAGRGPAHEVPGLIADVASEDEDTAQAAVKSLYELLAYRGTASPSAAVHAVPFLVERMLIPTNRARNTLLLLIADIADGRGEAREAVQEALPSLLHLQDDENSSIRWAAAELVRNCGDPE
;
A
#
# COMPACT_ATOMS: atom_id res chain seq x y z
N MET A 1 -37.97 60.23 -11.63
CA MET A 1 -38.17 59.19 -12.66
C MET A 1 -36.79 58.68 -13.08
N PRO A 2 -36.67 57.37 -13.34
CA PRO A 2 -35.53 56.48 -12.98
C PRO A 2 -34.47 56.38 -14.12
N PRO A 3 -33.41 55.52 -14.07
CA PRO A 3 -33.13 54.46 -13.11
C PRO A 3 -31.71 54.34 -12.53
N SER A 4 -31.69 53.67 -11.39
CA SER A 4 -30.66 52.80 -10.80
C SER A 4 -30.16 51.71 -11.76
N GLY A 5 -28.88 51.33 -11.70
CA GLY A 5 -28.41 50.10 -12.35
C GLY A 5 -26.92 49.79 -12.21
N SER A 6 -26.65 48.55 -11.75
CA SER A 6 -25.41 47.77 -11.83
C SER A 6 -24.25 48.09 -10.87
N THR A 7 -24.33 47.52 -9.67
CA THR A 7 -23.17 46.95 -8.99
C THR A 7 -22.62 45.80 -9.84
N THR A 8 -21.39 45.98 -10.33
CA THR A 8 -20.64 44.95 -11.05
C THR A 8 -20.16 43.92 -10.04
N THR A 9 -20.85 42.79 -9.95
CA THR A 9 -20.28 41.55 -9.38
C THR A 9 -19.15 41.11 -10.30
N GLN A 10 -17.91 41.31 -9.87
CA GLN A 10 -16.75 40.64 -10.46
C GLN A 10 -16.94 39.13 -10.26
N GLY A 11 -17.40 38.46 -11.31
CA GLY A 11 -17.37 37.01 -11.37
C GLY A 11 -15.92 36.56 -11.24
N VAL A 12 -15.64 35.76 -10.21
CA VAL A 12 -14.42 34.97 -10.14
C VAL A 12 -14.44 34.07 -11.38
N ALA A 13 -13.46 34.25 -12.25
CA ALA A 13 -13.31 33.39 -13.42
C ALA A 13 -13.11 31.94 -12.94
N PRO A 14 -13.74 30.94 -13.59
CA PRO A 14 -13.43 29.55 -13.30
C PRO A 14 -11.94 29.34 -13.53
N VAL A 15 -11.24 28.88 -12.50
CA VAL A 15 -9.85 28.43 -12.63
C VAL A 15 -9.89 27.28 -13.64
N ALA A 16 -9.31 27.50 -14.81
CA ALA A 16 -9.15 26.45 -15.80
C ALA A 16 -8.38 25.30 -15.13
N LEU A 17 -9.08 24.18 -14.88
CA LEU A 17 -8.43 22.92 -14.55
C LEU A 17 -7.50 22.63 -15.72
N VAL A 18 -6.19 22.74 -15.47
CA VAL A 18 -5.19 22.25 -16.40
C VAL A 18 -5.45 20.76 -16.50
N CYS A 19 -6.01 20.33 -17.63
CA CYS A 19 -6.16 18.93 -17.99
C CYS A 19 -4.74 18.35 -18.08
N VAL A 20 -4.26 17.69 -17.02
CA VAL A 20 -2.94 17.06 -17.00
C VAL A 20 -3.06 15.69 -17.65
N ARG A 21 -2.81 15.72 -18.97
CA ARG A 21 -2.09 14.78 -19.85
C ARG A 21 -2.28 13.26 -19.67
N MET A 22 -2.54 12.63 -20.82
CA MET A 22 -2.20 11.25 -21.15
C MET A 22 -0.92 10.80 -20.42
N THR A 23 -0.94 9.63 -19.79
CA THR A 23 0.23 9.01 -19.14
C THR A 23 1.40 9.07 -20.11
N GLU A 24 2.43 9.84 -19.76
CA GLU A 24 3.62 9.99 -20.60
C GLU A 24 4.27 8.61 -20.75
N ILE A 25 4.45 8.15 -22.00
CA ILE A 25 5.17 6.91 -22.29
C ILE A 25 6.61 7.10 -21.86
N ILE A 26 7.08 6.26 -20.93
CA ILE A 26 8.46 6.33 -20.46
C ILE A 26 9.28 5.28 -21.19
N ASP A 27 10.19 5.73 -22.03
CA ASP A 27 11.07 4.84 -22.80
C ASP A 27 12.32 4.46 -22.00
N TYR A 28 12.31 3.27 -21.40
CA TYR A 28 13.46 2.70 -20.70
C TYR A 28 14.60 2.31 -21.64
N GLY A 29 14.37 2.26 -22.95
CA GLY A 29 15.45 2.13 -23.94
C GLY A 29 16.43 3.31 -23.93
N ARG A 30 16.01 4.45 -23.36
CA ARG A 30 16.84 5.65 -23.15
C ARG A 30 17.38 5.76 -21.73
N PHE A 31 17.26 4.72 -20.91
CA PHE A 31 17.69 4.77 -19.50
C PHE A 31 19.19 5.04 -19.34
N GLY A 32 20.03 4.55 -20.25
CA GLY A 32 21.47 4.88 -20.25
C GLY A 32 21.75 6.39 -20.36
N GLU A 33 20.91 7.14 -21.08
CA GLU A 33 21.01 8.61 -21.11
C GLU A 33 20.64 9.23 -19.76
N ARG A 34 19.64 8.68 -19.07
CA ARG A 34 19.22 9.12 -17.73
C ARG A 34 20.34 8.89 -16.71
N LEU A 35 20.99 7.73 -16.74
CA LEU A 35 22.15 7.41 -15.90
C LEU A 35 23.32 8.38 -16.13
N ALA A 36 23.54 8.82 -17.38
CA ALA A 36 24.64 9.72 -17.71
C ALA A 36 24.40 11.19 -17.30
N GLN A 37 23.16 11.57 -17.00
CA GLN A 37 22.83 12.94 -16.59
C GLN A 37 23.35 13.24 -15.18
N LYS A 38 23.96 14.42 -15.02
CA LYS A 38 24.36 14.91 -13.70
C LYS A 38 23.13 15.36 -12.89
N ARG A 39 22.86 14.66 -11.80
CA ARG A 39 21.71 14.85 -10.92
C ARG A 39 22.11 14.62 -9.46
N SER A 40 21.23 14.90 -8.50
CA SER A 40 21.48 14.48 -7.11
C SER A 40 21.38 12.95 -7.00
N ARG A 41 22.12 12.34 -6.07
CA ARG A 41 22.29 10.88 -5.96
C ARG A 41 20.96 10.10 -5.94
N TRP A 42 19.94 10.64 -5.26
CA TRP A 42 18.67 9.96 -5.01
C TRP A 42 17.51 10.42 -5.90
N GLU A 43 17.73 11.42 -6.75
CA GLU A 43 16.68 11.97 -7.61
C GLU A 43 16.18 10.98 -8.65
N LEU A 44 17.08 10.26 -9.33
CA LEU A 44 16.69 9.21 -10.27
C LEU A 44 16.02 8.03 -9.58
N LEU A 45 16.47 7.66 -8.38
CA LEU A 45 15.81 6.62 -7.59
C LEU A 45 14.37 7.04 -7.27
N GLY A 46 14.17 8.26 -6.80
CA GLY A 46 12.84 8.82 -6.49
C GLY A 46 11.94 9.01 -7.73
N GLU A 47 12.51 9.30 -8.89
CA GLU A 47 11.81 9.24 -10.18
C GLU A 47 11.33 7.82 -10.46
N ILE A 48 12.24 6.84 -10.49
CA ILE A 48 11.95 5.44 -10.83
C ILE A 48 10.94 4.81 -9.88
N GLN A 49 11.10 5.04 -8.57
CA GLN A 49 10.13 4.63 -7.56
C GLN A 49 8.73 5.14 -7.90
N ARG A 50 8.59 6.43 -8.23
CA ARG A 50 7.30 6.99 -8.65
C ARG A 50 6.85 6.40 -9.99
N GLU A 51 7.71 6.27 -10.98
CA GLU A 51 7.33 5.72 -12.29
C GLU A 51 6.72 4.32 -12.16
N TRP A 52 7.26 3.50 -11.26
CA TRP A 52 6.79 2.14 -10.96
C TRP A 52 5.83 2.05 -9.79
N GLY A 53 5.07 3.09 -9.46
CA GLY A 53 3.97 2.91 -8.50
C GLY A 53 4.35 2.94 -7.02
N TYR A 54 5.64 3.02 -6.65
CA TYR A 54 6.03 3.29 -5.26
C TYR A 54 5.74 4.74 -4.84
N GLU A 55 4.85 4.90 -3.86
CA GLU A 55 4.41 6.19 -3.31
C GLU A 55 5.19 6.55 -2.04
N ASP A 56 5.32 7.85 -1.78
CA ASP A 56 5.82 8.36 -0.52
C ASP A 56 4.94 7.83 0.63
N PRO A 57 5.49 6.97 1.49
CA PRO A 57 4.71 6.25 2.49
C PRO A 57 4.17 7.18 3.59
N GLY A 58 4.77 8.36 3.78
CA GLY A 58 4.49 9.21 4.93
C GLY A 58 4.83 8.53 6.27
N GLY A 59 4.85 9.32 7.36
CA GLY A 59 5.16 8.78 8.70
C GLY A 59 6.63 8.43 8.90
N GLU A 60 6.90 7.58 9.90
CA GLU A 60 8.25 7.09 10.25
C GLU A 60 8.53 5.75 9.56
N PRO A 61 9.78 5.47 9.16
CA PRO A 61 10.11 4.21 8.49
C PRO A 61 10.04 3.02 9.46
N LEU A 62 9.68 1.84 8.91
CA LEU A 62 9.62 0.58 9.67
C LEU A 62 10.99 0.21 10.26
N VAL A 63 12.07 0.56 9.55
CA VAL A 63 13.44 0.38 10.00
C VAL A 63 14.08 1.75 10.16
N THR A 64 14.68 2.02 11.32
CA THR A 64 15.37 3.27 11.62
C THR A 64 16.82 3.00 12.02
N ARG A 65 17.67 4.04 11.95
CA ARG A 65 19.05 3.98 12.50
C ARG A 65 19.10 3.71 14.01
N ALA A 66 17.98 3.81 14.74
CA ALA A 66 17.90 3.68 16.19
C ALA A 66 17.40 2.30 16.66
N GLY A 67 17.12 1.38 15.73
CA GLY A 67 16.71 0.00 16.06
C GLY A 67 17.82 -0.77 16.79
N GLU A 68 17.43 -1.74 17.62
CA GLU A 68 18.34 -2.58 18.42
C GLU A 68 19.50 -3.09 17.54
N ALA A 69 20.70 -2.58 17.79
CA ALA A 69 21.91 -3.11 17.17
C ALA A 69 22.02 -4.57 17.62
N PRO A 70 22.04 -5.54 16.69
CA PRO A 70 22.32 -6.91 17.09
C PRO A 70 23.74 -6.98 17.67
N ASP A 71 24.00 -7.97 18.53
CA ASP A 71 25.25 -8.19 19.29
C ASP A 71 26.50 -8.49 18.42
N TYR A 72 26.62 -7.86 17.24
CA TYR A 72 27.77 -7.96 16.35
C TYR A 72 28.86 -6.96 16.73
N GLU A 73 30.13 -7.36 16.55
CA GLU A 73 31.28 -6.47 16.73
C GLU A 73 31.20 -5.32 15.72
N THR A 74 30.82 -4.13 16.20
CA THR A 74 30.81 -2.90 15.42
C THR A 74 32.11 -2.13 15.70
N ASP A 75 32.93 -1.93 14.67
CA ASP A 75 34.11 -1.06 14.77
C ASP A 75 33.66 0.39 14.60
N GLU A 76 33.19 1.01 15.69
CA GLU A 76 32.71 2.41 15.75
C GLU A 76 33.72 3.45 15.22
N ALA A 77 34.98 3.06 14.96
CA ALA A 77 36.02 3.94 14.45
C ALA A 77 36.01 4.14 12.92
N ARG A 78 35.22 3.37 12.16
CA ARG A 78 35.23 3.42 10.69
C ARG A 78 34.24 4.46 10.14
N PRO A 79 34.67 5.34 9.20
CA PRO A 79 33.77 6.32 8.59
C PRO A 79 32.73 5.61 7.71
N ILE A 80 31.47 6.01 7.82
CA ILE A 80 30.39 5.53 6.95
C ILE A 80 30.34 6.41 5.70
N PRO A 81 30.26 5.83 4.49
CA PRO A 81 30.15 6.59 3.24
C PRO A 81 28.98 7.59 3.24
N GLU A 82 29.21 8.76 2.65
CA GLU A 82 28.21 9.85 2.54
C GLU A 82 26.93 9.38 1.85
N ALA A 83 27.04 8.61 0.77
CA ALA A 83 25.89 8.06 0.06
C ALA A 83 24.99 7.22 0.98
N LEU A 84 25.56 6.38 1.85
CA LEU A 84 24.74 5.57 2.75
C LEU A 84 24.02 6.43 3.81
N LEU A 85 24.69 7.47 4.30
CA LEU A 85 24.07 8.45 5.20
C LEU A 85 22.90 9.16 4.51
N GLU A 86 23.15 9.75 3.34
CA GLU A 86 22.12 10.45 2.57
C GLU A 86 20.95 9.54 2.19
N TRP A 87 21.22 8.27 1.88
CA TRP A 87 20.19 7.27 1.60
C TRP A 87 19.30 7.00 2.81
N TRP A 88 19.87 6.86 4.00
CA TRP A 88 19.07 6.73 5.23
C TRP A 88 18.22 7.97 5.52
N ASP A 89 18.69 9.16 5.15
CA ASP A 89 17.96 10.42 5.31
C ASP A 89 17.04 10.73 4.10
N PHE A 90 17.02 9.86 3.07
CA PHE A 90 16.23 10.06 1.87
C PHE A 90 14.73 9.92 2.17
N PRO A 91 13.90 10.95 1.93
CA PRO A 91 12.48 10.90 2.32
C PRO A 91 11.67 9.77 1.66
N LEU A 92 12.08 9.35 0.45
CA LEU A 92 11.46 8.23 -0.28
C LEU A 92 12.25 6.93 -0.13
N ASN A 93 12.91 6.70 1.01
CA ASN A 93 13.67 5.47 1.24
C ASN A 93 12.75 4.25 1.39
N SER A 94 12.32 3.71 0.26
CA SER A 94 11.41 2.57 0.18
C SER A 94 11.90 1.32 0.88
N PHE A 95 13.21 1.19 1.06
CA PHE A 95 13.82 0.04 1.70
C PHE A 95 13.67 0.10 3.22
N ALA A 96 13.71 1.30 3.81
CA ALA A 96 13.47 1.51 5.23
C ALA A 96 11.97 1.47 5.57
N PHE A 97 11.13 2.01 4.68
CA PHE A 97 9.67 2.04 4.87
C PHE A 97 8.98 0.73 4.54
N ARG A 98 9.44 -0.01 3.53
CA ARG A 98 8.85 -1.29 3.09
C ARG A 98 9.93 -2.29 2.69
N PRO A 99 10.78 -2.75 3.62
CA PRO A 99 11.88 -3.68 3.34
C PRO A 99 11.43 -4.99 2.66
N ARG A 100 10.19 -5.43 2.93
CA ARG A 100 9.57 -6.60 2.29
C ARG A 100 9.37 -6.48 0.78
N LEU A 101 9.28 -5.27 0.22
CA LEU A 101 9.23 -5.10 -1.25
C LEU A 101 10.52 -5.59 -1.92
N TYR A 102 11.64 -5.50 -1.20
CA TYR A 102 12.98 -5.81 -1.71
C TYR A 102 13.49 -7.16 -1.23
N TRP A 103 12.81 -7.78 -0.26
CA TRP A 103 13.28 -8.97 0.48
C TRP A 103 14.59 -8.75 1.24
N THR A 104 14.87 -7.50 1.62
CA THR A 104 16.14 -7.12 2.26
C THR A 104 15.95 -6.59 3.67
N HIS A 105 16.98 -6.71 4.49
CA HIS A 105 17.14 -6.11 5.80
C HIS A 105 18.29 -5.09 5.77
N PRO A 106 18.00 -3.78 5.78
CA PRO A 106 19.02 -2.75 5.95
C PRO A 106 19.73 -2.91 7.30
N GLN A 107 21.05 -2.77 7.31
CA GLN A 107 21.85 -2.89 8.53
C GLN A 107 22.41 -1.53 8.96
N TRP A 108 22.26 -1.23 10.25
CA TRP A 108 22.81 -0.03 10.84
C TRP A 108 23.35 -0.29 12.27
N PRO A 109 24.58 0.15 12.58
CA PRO A 109 25.60 0.59 11.63
C PRO A 109 26.04 -0.57 10.71
N PRO A 110 26.78 -0.30 9.61
CA PRO A 110 27.35 -1.39 8.82
C PRO A 110 28.22 -2.31 9.67
N THR A 111 28.04 -3.62 9.54
CA THR A 111 28.74 -4.65 10.34
C THR A 111 29.77 -5.43 9.52
N GLY A 112 30.53 -6.33 10.14
CA GLY A 112 31.26 -7.37 9.41
C GLY A 112 30.31 -8.39 8.78
N PRO A 113 30.80 -9.22 7.84
CA PRO A 113 29.99 -10.25 7.19
C PRO A 113 29.71 -11.44 8.12
N ASP A 114 28.49 -11.98 8.06
CA ASP A 114 28.07 -13.16 8.84
C ASP A 114 28.61 -14.47 8.24
N SER A 115 28.94 -14.48 6.94
CA SER A 115 29.35 -15.67 6.20
C SER A 115 30.89 -15.89 6.16
N VAL A 116 31.32 -17.15 6.34
CA VAL A 116 32.74 -17.54 6.38
C VAL A 116 33.37 -17.43 4.98
N GLY A 117 34.12 -16.35 4.76
CA GLY A 117 34.86 -16.13 3.53
C GLY A 117 35.37 -14.71 3.45
N HIS A 118 36.48 -14.42 4.13
CA HIS A 118 37.13 -13.11 3.98
C HIS A 118 37.63 -12.96 2.54
N PRO A 119 37.39 -11.81 1.88
CA PRO A 119 38.12 -11.50 0.65
C PRO A 119 39.63 -11.57 0.97
N PRO A 120 40.46 -12.18 0.12
CA PRO A 120 41.90 -12.07 0.30
C PRO A 120 42.33 -10.62 0.10
N GLY A 121 42.56 -9.90 1.21
CA GLY A 121 43.28 -8.62 1.23
C GLY A 121 42.54 -7.39 1.77
N ASP A 122 41.21 -7.42 1.96
CA ASP A 122 40.44 -6.30 2.54
C ASP A 122 39.13 -6.78 3.19
N GLU A 123 38.69 -6.11 4.26
CA GLU A 123 37.47 -6.44 5.00
C GLU A 123 36.24 -5.81 4.35
N VAL A 124 35.06 -6.44 4.45
CA VAL A 124 33.81 -5.90 3.90
C VAL A 124 32.96 -5.35 5.04
N CYS A 125 32.46 -4.13 4.87
CA CYS A 125 31.44 -3.54 5.74
C CYS A 125 30.07 -3.76 5.10
N VAL A 126 29.29 -4.69 5.65
CA VAL A 126 27.94 -5.06 5.20
C VAL A 126 26.95 -4.02 5.67
N PHE A 127 26.11 -3.52 4.77
CA PHE A 127 25.07 -2.53 5.08
C PHE A 127 23.67 -3.00 4.70
N MET A 128 23.56 -4.17 4.06
CA MET A 128 22.30 -4.76 3.61
C MET A 128 22.46 -6.27 3.54
N ALA A 129 21.47 -7.03 4.00
CA ALA A 129 21.38 -8.48 3.80
C ALA A 129 20.00 -8.87 3.29
N GLU A 130 19.88 -10.01 2.64
CA GLU A 130 18.57 -10.61 2.32
C GLU A 130 17.94 -11.23 3.59
N TYR A 131 16.61 -11.37 3.67
CA TYR A 131 15.93 -11.89 4.89
C TYR A 131 16.42 -13.26 5.38
N GLN A 132 16.95 -14.10 4.49
CA GLN A 132 17.51 -15.41 4.84
C GLN A 132 19.03 -15.38 5.02
N TYR A 133 19.65 -14.20 4.92
CA TYR A 133 21.10 -13.99 4.93
C TYR A 133 21.85 -14.83 3.87
N CYS A 134 21.12 -15.25 2.81
CA CYS A 134 21.70 -15.95 1.67
C CYS A 134 22.63 -15.03 0.87
N ASN A 135 22.31 -13.72 0.83
CA ASN A 135 23.15 -12.69 0.25
C ASN A 135 23.35 -11.51 1.21
N GLU A 136 24.56 -10.94 1.18
CA GLU A 136 25.04 -9.80 1.94
C GLU A 136 25.69 -8.83 0.95
N TRP A 137 25.34 -7.55 1.06
CA TRP A 137 25.92 -6.47 0.27
C TRP A 137 26.69 -5.51 1.16
N GLY A 138 27.89 -5.16 0.72
CA GLY A 138 28.79 -4.31 1.47
C GLY A 138 29.70 -3.47 0.58
N TYR A 139 30.51 -2.64 1.23
CA TYR A 139 31.61 -1.92 0.61
C TYR A 139 32.93 -2.36 1.24
N LEU A 140 34.03 -2.18 0.52
CA LEU A 140 35.35 -2.52 1.05
C LEU A 140 35.76 -1.52 2.14
N ALA A 141 36.31 -2.01 3.25
CA ALA A 141 36.73 -1.18 4.38
C ALA A 141 37.78 -0.14 3.97
N SER A 142 38.68 -0.47 3.04
CA SER A 142 39.63 0.51 2.48
C SER A 142 38.96 1.66 1.70
N GLU A 143 37.74 1.44 1.20
CA GLU A 143 36.94 2.40 0.44
C GLU A 143 35.94 3.19 1.31
N SER A 144 35.88 2.92 2.62
CA SER A 144 34.97 3.58 3.59
C SER A 144 35.00 5.11 3.59
N ARG A 145 36.11 5.73 3.18
CA ARG A 145 36.27 7.19 3.08
C ARG A 145 35.81 7.78 1.76
N LEU A 146 35.53 6.95 0.75
CA LEU A 146 34.94 7.44 -0.49
C LEU A 146 33.49 7.85 -0.20
N PRO A 147 33.00 8.96 -0.81
CA PRO A 147 31.64 9.40 -0.58
C PRO A 147 30.61 8.40 -1.11
N ASP A 148 30.95 7.62 -2.13
CA ASP A 148 30.06 6.68 -2.80
C ASP A 148 30.86 5.49 -3.38
N PRO A 149 31.35 4.58 -2.52
CA PRO A 149 32.22 3.47 -2.90
C PRO A 149 31.45 2.41 -3.69
N LYS A 150 32.17 1.50 -4.35
CA LYS A 150 31.55 0.39 -5.06
C LYS A 150 30.90 -0.59 -4.08
N VAL A 151 29.92 -1.34 -4.58
CA VAL A 151 29.23 -2.37 -3.79
C VAL A 151 29.69 -3.75 -4.25
N VAL A 152 29.98 -4.61 -3.27
CA VAL A 152 30.26 -6.02 -3.45
C VAL A 152 29.14 -6.86 -2.84
N VAL A 153 28.90 -8.04 -3.40
CA VAL A 153 27.94 -9.04 -2.90
C VAL A 153 28.65 -10.36 -2.65
N ASN A 154 28.26 -11.10 -1.62
CA ASN A 154 28.75 -12.46 -1.42
C ASN A 154 28.07 -13.44 -2.40
N THR A 155 28.82 -14.43 -2.85
CA THR A 155 28.34 -15.52 -3.70
C THR A 155 28.98 -16.83 -3.21
N GLU A 156 28.58 -17.98 -3.77
CA GLU A 156 29.21 -19.27 -3.47
C GLU A 156 30.73 -19.26 -3.69
N ASP A 157 31.20 -18.49 -4.69
CA ASP A 157 32.60 -18.37 -5.08
C ASP A 157 33.34 -17.20 -4.40
N GLY A 158 32.68 -16.51 -3.46
CA GLY A 158 33.20 -15.37 -2.71
C GLY A 158 32.60 -14.02 -3.10
N TRP A 159 33.28 -12.93 -2.76
CA TRP A 159 32.79 -11.58 -2.97
C TRP A 159 33.05 -11.08 -4.39
N VAL A 160 32.01 -10.62 -5.09
CA VAL A 160 32.09 -10.08 -6.45
C VAL A 160 31.53 -8.66 -6.51
N THR A 161 31.90 -7.89 -7.53
CA THR A 161 31.38 -6.52 -7.71
C THR A 161 29.93 -6.57 -8.18
N GLN A 162 29.04 -5.94 -7.41
CA GLN A 162 27.61 -5.83 -7.72
C GLN A 162 27.29 -4.53 -8.47
N SER A 163 27.80 -3.39 -8.01
CA SER A 163 27.51 -2.08 -8.59
C SER A 163 28.71 -1.15 -8.45
N ARG A 164 28.80 -0.14 -9.33
CA ARG A 164 29.93 0.79 -9.36
C ARG A 164 29.94 1.78 -8.20
N SER A 165 28.81 1.93 -7.51
CA SER A 165 28.60 2.85 -6.39
C SER A 165 27.44 2.36 -5.49
N ILE A 166 27.33 2.87 -4.26
CA ILE A 166 26.19 2.63 -3.37
C ILE A 166 24.92 3.21 -3.99
N SER A 167 25.00 4.40 -4.58
CA SER A 167 23.85 5.02 -5.25
C SER A 167 23.35 4.19 -6.45
N GLU A 168 24.25 3.64 -7.26
CA GLU A 168 23.88 2.74 -8.37
C GLU A 168 23.28 1.42 -7.86
N PHE A 169 23.79 0.88 -6.75
CA PHE A 169 23.25 -0.35 -6.15
C PHE A 169 21.78 -0.20 -5.76
N PHE A 170 21.42 0.86 -5.02
CA PHE A 170 20.02 1.06 -4.61
C PHE A 170 19.10 1.32 -5.81
N LEU A 171 19.58 2.04 -6.82
CA LEU A 171 18.85 2.21 -8.07
C LEU A 171 18.62 0.87 -8.78
N GLN A 172 19.66 0.06 -8.88
CA GLN A 172 19.59 -1.25 -9.54
C GLN A 172 18.68 -2.21 -8.80
N LEU A 173 18.77 -2.28 -7.47
CA LEU A 173 17.88 -3.10 -6.65
C LEU A 173 16.41 -2.63 -6.75
N ALA A 174 16.17 -1.33 -6.87
CA ALA A 174 14.84 -0.79 -7.13
C ALA A 174 14.26 -1.25 -8.48
N LEU A 175 15.08 -1.18 -9.53
CA LEU A 175 14.72 -1.63 -10.88
C LEU A 175 14.52 -3.14 -10.98
N GLU A 176 15.18 -3.91 -10.13
CA GLU A 176 15.05 -5.37 -10.08
C GLU A 176 13.76 -5.80 -9.37
N ARG A 177 13.34 -5.10 -8.31
CA ARG A 177 12.25 -5.56 -7.43
C ARG A 177 10.93 -4.84 -7.61
N LEU A 178 10.91 -3.53 -7.87
CA LEU A 178 9.67 -2.77 -8.00
C LEU A 178 8.82 -3.21 -9.21
N PRO A 179 9.39 -3.46 -10.40
CA PRO A 179 8.59 -3.82 -11.56
C PRO A 179 7.80 -5.12 -11.38
N GLY A 180 8.36 -6.11 -10.70
CA GLY A 180 7.67 -7.37 -10.40
C GLY A 180 6.56 -7.25 -9.35
N HIS A 181 6.47 -6.11 -8.64
CA HIS A 181 5.45 -5.84 -7.64
C HIS A 181 4.34 -4.93 -8.16
N PHE A 182 4.71 -3.88 -8.88
CA PHE A 182 3.80 -2.83 -9.35
C PHE A 182 3.51 -2.89 -10.86
N GLY A 183 4.20 -3.76 -11.59
CA GLY A 183 4.06 -3.94 -13.04
C GLY A 183 3.39 -5.27 -13.40
N TRP A 184 2.94 -5.34 -14.64
CA TRP A 184 2.50 -6.57 -15.29
C TRP A 184 3.73 -7.39 -15.66
N SER A 185 3.73 -8.68 -15.33
CA SER A 185 4.93 -9.50 -15.49
C SER A 185 4.68 -10.76 -16.30
N ILE A 186 5.64 -11.12 -17.16
CA ILE A 186 5.68 -12.42 -17.84
C ILE A 186 7.05 -13.04 -17.55
N ARG A 187 7.06 -14.26 -17.01
CA ARG A 187 8.29 -15.01 -16.77
C ARG A 187 8.45 -16.12 -17.79
N VAL A 188 9.60 -16.15 -18.45
CA VAL A 188 9.99 -17.19 -19.39
C VAL A 188 11.03 -18.08 -18.74
N PRO A 189 10.70 -19.35 -18.45
CA PRO A 189 11.63 -20.30 -17.85
C PRO A 189 12.87 -20.52 -18.71
N ARG A 190 13.96 -20.93 -18.05
CA ARG A 190 15.25 -21.19 -18.70
C ARG A 190 15.15 -22.23 -19.82
N GLU A 191 14.30 -23.24 -19.65
CA GLU A 191 14.08 -24.32 -20.61
C GLU A 191 13.49 -23.82 -21.93
N ASP A 192 12.62 -22.82 -21.88
CA ASP A 192 12.00 -22.25 -23.07
C ASP A 192 12.99 -21.36 -23.84
N VAL A 193 13.80 -20.59 -23.11
CA VAL A 193 14.89 -19.80 -23.69
C VAL A 193 15.95 -20.72 -24.31
N ALA A 194 16.29 -21.81 -23.64
CA ALA A 194 17.23 -22.82 -24.15
C ALA A 194 16.69 -23.53 -25.40
N GLY A 195 15.38 -23.82 -25.42
CA GLY A 195 14.70 -24.45 -26.55
C GLY A 195 14.54 -23.53 -27.76
N ASN A 196 14.63 -22.21 -27.58
CA ASN A 196 14.51 -21.22 -28.64
C ASN A 196 15.51 -20.05 -28.49
N PRO A 197 16.79 -20.25 -28.86
CA PRO A 197 17.83 -19.22 -28.73
C PRO A 197 17.54 -17.91 -29.46
N ALA A 198 16.67 -17.95 -30.49
CA ALA A 198 16.28 -16.77 -31.26
C ALA A 198 15.51 -15.73 -30.41
N ILE A 199 14.97 -16.12 -29.25
CA ILE A 199 14.39 -15.18 -28.27
C ILE A 199 15.45 -14.16 -27.82
N VAL A 200 16.64 -14.63 -27.46
CA VAL A 200 17.75 -13.76 -26.99
C VAL A 200 18.30 -12.89 -28.12
N GLU A 201 18.33 -13.43 -29.35
CA GLU A 201 18.73 -12.64 -30.54
C GLU A 201 17.75 -11.49 -30.80
N ARG A 202 16.44 -11.75 -30.72
CA ARG A 202 15.40 -10.71 -30.85
C ARG A 202 15.46 -9.70 -29.69
N LEU A 203 15.73 -10.14 -28.47
CA LEU A 203 15.90 -9.24 -27.32
C LEU A 203 17.00 -8.22 -27.57
N ARG A 204 18.20 -8.68 -27.96
CA ARG A 204 19.35 -7.82 -28.25
C ARG A 204 19.14 -6.93 -29.49
N ALA A 205 18.32 -7.36 -30.44
CA ALA A 205 18.03 -6.58 -31.64
C ALA A 205 16.98 -5.49 -31.40
N SER A 206 16.05 -5.71 -30.46
CA SER A 206 14.86 -4.86 -30.27
C SER A 206 14.95 -3.94 -29.06
N TYR A 207 15.74 -4.28 -28.04
CA TYR A 207 15.79 -3.53 -26.78
C TYR A 207 17.23 -3.13 -26.42
N GLN A 208 17.36 -1.97 -25.77
CA GLN A 208 18.67 -1.42 -25.36
C GLN A 208 19.01 -1.84 -23.94
N GLU A 209 20.27 -2.16 -23.68
CA GLU A 209 20.74 -2.41 -22.32
C GLU A 209 20.68 -1.13 -21.48
N LEU A 210 20.32 -1.26 -20.20
CA LEU A 210 20.18 -0.12 -19.29
C LEU A 210 21.52 0.56 -18.96
N GLY A 211 22.66 -0.11 -19.18
CA GLY A 211 24.00 0.39 -18.87
C GLY A 211 24.48 0.11 -17.43
N LEU A 212 23.71 -0.65 -16.65
CA LEU A 212 24.06 -1.14 -15.32
C LEU A 212 25.07 -2.30 -15.40
N LEU A 213 25.78 -2.60 -14.31
CA LEU A 213 26.53 -3.86 -14.20
C LEU A 213 25.56 -5.06 -14.16
N PRO A 214 25.97 -6.27 -14.58
CA PRO A 214 25.12 -7.44 -14.46
C PRO A 214 24.78 -7.73 -12.99
N TRP A 215 23.52 -8.06 -12.68
CA TRP A 215 23.07 -8.39 -11.32
C TRP A 215 23.63 -9.75 -10.86
N GLN A 216 24.16 -9.81 -9.62
CA GLN A 216 24.98 -10.94 -9.12
C GLN A 216 24.38 -11.74 -7.94
N GLU A 217 23.18 -11.41 -7.49
CA GLU A 217 22.53 -12.07 -6.34
C GLU A 217 22.29 -13.58 -6.56
N LEU A 218 22.47 -14.41 -5.52
CA LEU A 218 22.40 -15.88 -5.60
C LEU A 218 23.34 -16.47 -6.69
N GLY A 219 24.43 -15.78 -7.02
CA GLY A 219 25.33 -16.16 -8.09
C GLY A 219 24.72 -16.02 -9.49
N ALA A 220 23.62 -15.27 -9.63
CA ALA A 220 23.04 -14.95 -10.92
C ALA A 220 23.97 -14.04 -11.74
N ASP A 221 23.68 -13.93 -13.03
CA ASP A 221 24.45 -13.08 -13.94
C ASP A 221 23.50 -12.45 -14.96
N ALA A 222 22.73 -11.46 -14.52
CA ALA A 222 21.58 -10.95 -15.26
C ALA A 222 21.80 -9.55 -15.85
N LEU A 223 21.43 -9.37 -17.12
CA LEU A 223 21.40 -8.09 -17.81
C LEU A 223 19.99 -7.51 -17.82
N ALA A 224 19.88 -6.19 -17.76
CA ALA A 224 18.63 -5.46 -17.90
C ALA A 224 18.55 -4.73 -19.25
N TYR A 225 17.41 -4.85 -19.91
CA TYR A 225 17.06 -4.17 -21.16
C TYR A 225 15.81 -3.32 -20.97
N GLY A 226 15.71 -2.23 -21.73
CA GLY A 226 14.63 -1.25 -21.61
C GLY A 226 13.89 -1.04 -22.93
N GLY A 227 12.59 -0.80 -22.83
CA GLY A 227 11.71 -0.42 -23.93
C GLY A 227 10.62 0.56 -23.48
N PRO A 228 9.69 0.92 -24.38
CA PRO A 228 8.56 1.79 -24.06
C PRO A 228 7.69 1.18 -22.96
N ASP A 229 7.64 1.84 -21.80
CA ASP A 229 6.92 1.42 -20.60
C ASP A 229 7.24 -0.01 -20.13
N ALA A 230 8.42 -0.54 -20.47
CA ALA A 230 8.80 -1.90 -20.14
C ALA A 230 10.28 -2.08 -19.83
N MET A 231 10.56 -3.07 -19.01
CA MET A 231 11.90 -3.56 -18.65
C MET A 231 11.97 -5.07 -18.80
N ILE A 232 13.13 -5.57 -19.20
CA ILE A 232 13.38 -7.00 -19.42
C ILE A 232 14.66 -7.39 -18.71
N TRP A 233 14.62 -8.42 -17.89
CA TRP A 233 15.78 -9.04 -17.25
C TRP A 233 16.09 -10.36 -17.94
N HIS A 234 17.36 -10.59 -18.26
CA HIS A 234 17.85 -11.82 -18.88
C HIS A 234 19.06 -12.34 -18.14
N VAL A 235 18.94 -13.52 -17.54
CA VAL A 235 20.08 -14.25 -16.98
C VAL A 235 20.94 -14.79 -18.13
N ARG A 236 22.20 -14.35 -18.22
CA ARG A 236 23.10 -14.69 -19.34
C ARG A 236 23.23 -16.20 -19.55
N GLY A 237 23.44 -16.60 -20.81
CA GLY A 237 23.39 -18.01 -21.22
C GLY A 237 21.95 -18.47 -21.49
N PRO A 238 21.64 -19.78 -21.36
CA PRO A 238 20.29 -20.31 -21.47
C PRO A 238 19.47 -20.02 -20.18
N GLY A 239 19.62 -18.81 -19.62
CA GLY A 239 18.93 -18.40 -18.40
C GLY A 239 17.54 -17.84 -18.67
N ALA A 240 16.75 -17.70 -17.59
CA ALA A 240 15.38 -17.22 -17.67
C ALA A 240 15.31 -15.75 -18.15
N ILE A 241 14.13 -15.36 -18.66
CA ILE A 241 13.79 -13.98 -18.97
C ILE A 241 12.61 -13.56 -18.10
N ALA A 242 12.68 -12.37 -17.51
CA ALA A 242 11.54 -11.72 -16.86
C ALA A 242 11.21 -10.43 -17.62
N ILE A 243 9.95 -10.28 -18.01
CA ILE A 243 9.42 -9.10 -18.69
C ILE A 243 8.53 -8.38 -17.69
N HIS A 244 8.70 -7.08 -17.56
CA HIS A 244 7.86 -6.22 -16.74
C HIS A 244 7.36 -5.04 -17.57
N GLY A 245 6.04 -4.88 -17.67
CA GLY A 245 5.39 -3.73 -18.29
C GLY A 245 4.70 -2.86 -17.25
N ARG A 246 4.83 -1.54 -17.37
CA ARG A 246 4.04 -0.58 -16.56
C ARG A 246 2.54 -0.66 -16.92
N THR A 247 2.24 -1.15 -18.12
CA THR A 247 0.90 -1.51 -18.57
C THR A 247 0.87 -2.95 -19.04
N ARG A 248 -0.34 -3.52 -19.05
CA ARG A 248 -0.61 -4.85 -19.58
C ARG A 248 -0.12 -4.98 -21.03
N ASP A 249 -0.47 -3.99 -21.85
CA ASP A 249 -0.14 -3.97 -23.27
C ASP A 249 1.37 -3.85 -23.51
N ALA A 250 2.10 -3.11 -22.67
CA ALA A 250 3.56 -3.03 -22.76
C ALA A 250 4.22 -4.39 -22.50
N ALA A 251 3.78 -5.14 -21.50
CA ALA A 251 4.31 -6.48 -21.22
C ALA A 251 4.04 -7.45 -22.39
N ILE A 252 2.82 -7.44 -22.93
CA ILE A 252 2.42 -8.27 -24.08
C ILE A 252 3.22 -7.90 -25.34
N GLN A 253 3.36 -6.60 -25.61
CA GLN A 253 4.11 -6.11 -26.76
C GLN A 253 5.57 -6.60 -26.73
N VAL A 254 6.19 -6.65 -25.54
CA VAL A 254 7.52 -7.24 -25.39
C VAL A 254 7.50 -8.73 -25.72
N ALA A 255 6.58 -9.50 -25.14
CA ALA A 255 6.48 -10.95 -25.40
C ALA A 255 6.29 -11.24 -26.90
N ASP A 256 5.41 -10.50 -27.57
CA ASP A 256 5.15 -10.61 -29.01
C ASP A 256 6.39 -10.27 -29.84
N THR A 257 7.10 -9.19 -29.50
CA THR A 257 8.34 -8.78 -30.15
C THR A 257 9.42 -9.86 -30.03
N LEU A 258 9.47 -10.53 -28.88
CA LEU A 258 10.40 -11.61 -28.60
C LEU A 258 9.91 -12.97 -29.13
N GLY A 259 8.72 -13.05 -29.72
CA GLY A 259 8.15 -14.30 -30.24
C GLY A 259 7.93 -15.35 -29.16
N ILE A 260 7.57 -14.90 -27.95
CA ILE A 260 7.25 -15.75 -26.80
C ILE A 260 5.76 -16.06 -26.85
N ALA A 261 5.40 -17.33 -26.83
CA ALA A 261 4.01 -17.73 -26.63
C ALA A 261 3.64 -17.51 -25.15
N TRP A 262 2.53 -16.82 -24.90
CA TRP A 262 2.04 -16.54 -23.55
C TRP A 262 0.54 -16.85 -23.46
N THR A 263 0.07 -17.18 -22.25
CA THR A 263 -1.34 -17.32 -21.90
C THR A 263 -1.71 -16.33 -20.79
N GLU A 264 -3.00 -16.08 -20.57
CA GLU A 264 -3.46 -15.21 -19.46
C GLU A 264 -2.95 -15.70 -18.08
N GLU A 265 -2.78 -17.01 -17.90
CA GLU A 265 -2.24 -17.59 -16.66
C GLU A 265 -0.76 -17.27 -16.44
N GLN A 266 -0.01 -16.92 -17.49
CA GLN A 266 1.42 -16.57 -17.42
C GLN A 266 1.65 -15.06 -17.28
N LEU A 267 0.58 -14.27 -17.30
CA LEU A 267 0.61 -12.82 -17.18
C LEU A 267 0.21 -12.43 -15.76
N ASP A 268 1.20 -12.18 -14.91
CA ASP A 268 0.98 -11.73 -13.54
C ASP A 268 0.52 -10.27 -13.56
N SER A 269 -0.58 -9.97 -12.87
CA SER A 269 -1.02 -8.60 -12.61
C SER A 269 -0.15 -7.95 -11.52
N PRO A 270 -0.10 -6.61 -11.45
CA PRO A 270 0.52 -5.91 -10.33
C PRO A 270 -0.09 -6.37 -9.01
N LYS A 271 0.77 -6.69 -8.03
CA LYS A 271 0.38 -7.09 -6.66
C LYS A 271 -0.26 -5.94 -5.90
N GLU A 272 0.17 -4.72 -6.22
CA GLU A 272 -0.44 -3.48 -5.77
C GLU A 272 -0.80 -2.66 -7.00
N ALA A 273 -1.89 -3.06 -7.66
CA ALA A 273 -2.41 -2.30 -8.78
C ALA A 273 -2.92 -0.93 -8.29
N PRO A 274 -2.62 0.19 -8.97
CA PRO A 274 -3.57 1.29 -8.97
C PRO A 274 -4.86 0.70 -9.52
N LEU A 275 -5.87 0.58 -8.66
CA LEU A 275 -7.15 -0.03 -9.01
C LEU A 275 -7.59 0.46 -10.40
N PRO A 276 -7.93 -0.45 -11.32
CA PRO A 276 -8.44 -0.04 -12.62
C PRO A 276 -9.69 0.80 -12.36
N VAL A 277 -9.60 2.09 -12.69
CA VAL A 277 -10.74 2.99 -12.69
C VAL A 277 -11.63 2.45 -13.79
N ALA A 278 -12.76 1.83 -13.40
CA ALA A 278 -13.81 1.55 -14.36
C ALA A 278 -14.12 2.86 -15.09
N ASP A 279 -14.18 2.83 -16.42
CA ASP A 279 -14.52 3.99 -17.27
C ASP A 279 -16.02 4.29 -17.13
N LEU A 280 -16.43 4.61 -15.90
CA LEU A 280 -17.74 5.09 -15.55
C LEU A 280 -17.73 6.61 -15.70
N ASP A 281 -18.90 7.14 -16.05
CA ASP A 281 -19.16 8.57 -16.04
C ASP A 281 -20.29 8.82 -15.04
N PRO A 282 -20.02 9.38 -13.85
CA PRO A 282 -21.05 9.67 -12.86
C PRO A 282 -22.12 10.64 -13.40
N ALA A 283 -21.81 11.42 -14.45
CA ALA A 283 -22.81 12.27 -15.11
C ALA A 283 -23.82 11.47 -15.96
N SER A 284 -23.48 10.24 -16.34
CA SER A 284 -24.33 9.36 -17.14
C SER A 284 -25.13 8.34 -16.33
N PHE A 285 -24.92 8.29 -15.01
CA PHE A 285 -25.64 7.37 -14.12
C PHE A 285 -27.15 7.51 -14.29
N ALA A 286 -27.83 6.38 -14.31
CA ALA A 286 -29.27 6.25 -14.38
C ALA A 286 -29.82 5.54 -13.15
N GLU A 287 -31.08 5.81 -12.81
CA GLU A 287 -31.74 5.11 -11.70
C GLU A 287 -31.73 3.59 -11.91
N GLY A 288 -31.28 2.87 -10.88
CA GLY A 288 -31.12 1.41 -10.92
C GLY A 288 -29.72 0.92 -11.30
N ASP A 289 -28.82 1.79 -11.77
CA ASP A 289 -27.42 1.45 -11.99
C ASP A 289 -26.76 1.00 -10.68
N ARG A 290 -25.85 0.03 -10.79
CA ARG A 290 -25.22 -0.66 -9.66
C ARG A 290 -23.88 -1.23 -10.08
N ASP A 291 -22.96 -1.41 -9.15
CA ASP A 291 -21.75 -2.18 -9.43
C ASP A 291 -22.01 -3.69 -9.46
N ASP A 292 -21.03 -4.42 -9.96
CA ASP A 292 -20.99 -5.88 -10.05
C ASP A 292 -21.16 -6.57 -8.70
N ARG A 293 -20.66 -5.94 -7.63
CA ARG A 293 -20.74 -6.43 -6.24
C ARG A 293 -22.02 -6.02 -5.51
N LEU A 294 -22.88 -5.21 -6.13
CA LEU A 294 -24.10 -4.64 -5.55
C LEU A 294 -23.84 -3.83 -4.27
N ARG A 295 -22.67 -3.21 -4.13
CA ARG A 295 -22.28 -2.35 -3.00
C ARG A 295 -23.00 -1.01 -3.05
N TRP A 296 -23.44 -0.58 -4.22
CA TRP A 296 -24.26 0.61 -4.37
C TRP A 296 -25.33 0.46 -5.45
N THR A 297 -26.38 1.27 -5.35
CA THR A 297 -27.42 1.40 -6.38
C THR A 297 -27.86 2.84 -6.51
N VAL A 298 -27.93 3.38 -7.72
CA VAL A 298 -28.44 4.74 -7.98
C VAL A 298 -29.93 4.77 -7.71
N ARG A 299 -30.32 5.59 -6.73
CA ARG A 299 -31.71 5.80 -6.31
C ARG A 299 -32.40 6.88 -7.10
N SER A 300 -31.69 7.97 -7.33
CA SER A 300 -32.23 9.15 -7.99
C SER A 300 -31.11 9.89 -8.71
N THR A 301 -31.50 10.62 -9.75
CA THR A 301 -30.61 11.57 -10.45
C THR A 301 -31.32 12.92 -10.54
N SER A 302 -30.57 13.99 -10.38
CA SER A 302 -31.11 15.34 -10.43
C SER A 302 -30.11 16.30 -11.09
N ALA A 303 -30.61 17.44 -11.57
CA ALA A 303 -29.73 18.53 -11.96
C ALA A 303 -28.91 18.98 -10.74
N ALA A 304 -27.65 19.41 -10.97
CA ALA A 304 -26.74 19.76 -9.88
C ALA A 304 -27.41 20.70 -8.86
N PRO A 305 -27.33 20.40 -7.55
CA PRO A 305 -28.02 21.16 -6.53
C PRO A 305 -27.50 22.60 -6.50
N THR A 306 -28.35 23.51 -6.03
CA THR A 306 -27.92 24.88 -5.72
C THR A 306 -27.00 24.83 -4.51
N VAL A 307 -25.74 25.26 -4.69
CA VAL A 307 -24.70 25.34 -3.65
C VAL A 307 -25.29 25.84 -2.33
N ARG A 308 -25.18 25.03 -1.26
CA ARG A 308 -25.52 25.49 0.09
C ARG A 308 -24.59 26.64 0.46
N THR A 309 -25.16 27.83 0.66
CA THR A 309 -24.39 29.00 1.09
C THR A 309 -23.92 28.76 2.52
N ILE A 310 -22.60 28.66 2.71
CA ILE A 310 -21.99 28.55 4.04
C ILE A 310 -22.20 29.88 4.77
N PRO A 311 -22.46 29.88 6.10
CA PRO A 311 -22.59 31.10 6.89
C PRO A 311 -21.42 32.06 6.66
N ASP A 312 -21.72 33.36 6.57
CA ASP A 312 -20.72 34.40 6.30
C ASP A 312 -19.92 34.70 7.57
N VAL A 313 -18.81 33.96 7.75
CA VAL A 313 -17.92 34.11 8.91
C VAL A 313 -16.85 35.16 8.61
N SER A 314 -16.68 36.13 9.52
CA SER A 314 -15.76 37.27 9.35
C SER A 314 -14.31 36.83 9.08
N GLY A 315 -13.85 35.74 9.72
CA GLY A 315 -12.52 35.17 9.50
C GLY A 315 -12.28 34.67 8.07
N LEU A 316 -13.32 34.16 7.40
CA LEU A 316 -13.21 33.65 6.03
C LEU A 316 -12.99 34.76 5.00
N ARG A 317 -13.46 35.99 5.26
CA ARG A 317 -13.30 37.13 4.35
C ARG A 317 -11.85 37.63 4.27
N GLY A 318 -11.06 37.39 5.31
CA GLY A 318 -9.66 37.81 5.40
C GLY A 318 -8.65 36.81 4.82
N LEU A 319 -9.07 35.58 4.52
CA LEU A 319 -8.19 34.52 4.01
C LEU A 319 -7.90 34.73 2.52
N SER A 320 -6.71 35.22 2.21
CA SER A 320 -6.20 35.21 0.84
C SER A 320 -5.88 33.78 0.41
N GLY A 321 -6.30 33.39 -0.79
CA GLY A 321 -5.95 32.08 -1.35
C GLY A 321 -6.75 30.89 -0.82
N ARG A 322 -7.96 31.11 -0.28
CA ARG A 322 -8.90 30.05 0.10
C ARG A 322 -9.29 29.17 -1.10
N THR A 323 -9.24 27.86 -0.92
CA THR A 323 -9.45 26.86 -1.99
C THR A 323 -10.65 25.95 -1.72
N SER A 324 -10.99 25.67 -0.46
CA SER A 324 -12.09 24.78 -0.08
C SER A 324 -12.70 25.17 1.27
N THR A 325 -13.97 24.79 1.51
CA THR A 325 -14.72 25.15 2.73
C THR A 325 -15.76 24.10 3.09
N ALA A 326 -15.93 23.80 4.38
CA ALA A 326 -16.97 22.94 4.94
C ALA A 326 -17.53 23.51 6.25
N ALA A 327 -18.75 23.14 6.62
CA ALA A 327 -19.36 23.51 7.90
C ALA A 327 -20.12 22.33 8.50
N ASP A 328 -20.34 22.35 9.81
CA ASP A 328 -21.24 21.38 10.47
C ASP A 328 -22.71 21.60 10.09
N ARG A 329 -23.55 20.61 10.43
CA ARG A 329 -24.99 20.64 10.11
C ARG A 329 -25.71 21.87 10.69
N GLU A 330 -25.30 22.29 11.88
CA GLU A 330 -25.87 23.46 12.58
C GLU A 330 -25.23 24.78 12.14
N GLY A 331 -24.16 24.75 11.33
CA GLY A 331 -23.41 25.92 10.92
C GLY A 331 -22.84 26.70 12.11
N THR A 332 -22.37 26.01 13.15
CA THR A 332 -21.65 26.58 14.30
C THR A 332 -20.15 26.61 14.10
N THR A 333 -19.63 25.72 13.25
CA THR A 333 -18.21 25.53 13.01
C THR A 333 -17.93 25.49 11.52
N VAL A 334 -16.90 26.20 11.08
CA VAL A 334 -16.49 26.25 9.67
C VAL A 334 -15.02 25.90 9.54
N VAL A 335 -14.71 25.02 8.58
CA VAL A 335 -13.36 24.64 8.16
C VAL A 335 -13.06 25.23 6.80
N ALA A 336 -11.84 25.72 6.59
CA ALA A 336 -11.37 26.11 5.27
C ALA A 336 -9.94 25.66 5.01
N GLY A 337 -9.68 25.22 3.78
CA GLY A 337 -8.33 24.98 3.25
C GLY A 337 -7.84 26.18 2.43
N ASP A 338 -6.52 26.35 2.36
CA ASP A 338 -5.89 27.35 1.51
C ASP A 338 -4.81 26.81 0.56
N SER A 339 -4.43 27.66 -0.38
CA SER A 339 -3.40 27.41 -1.40
C SER A 339 -1.98 27.22 -0.86
N SER A 340 -1.74 27.54 0.41
CA SER A 340 -0.44 27.32 1.09
C SER A 340 -0.37 25.99 1.83
N GLY A 341 -1.42 25.16 1.75
CA GLY A 341 -1.47 23.87 2.43
C GLY A 341 -1.96 23.94 3.89
N ARG A 342 -2.52 25.07 4.32
CA ARG A 342 -3.03 25.24 5.68
C ARG A 342 -4.52 24.95 5.75
N VAL A 343 -4.94 24.40 6.89
CA VAL A 343 -6.33 24.19 7.23
C VAL A 343 -6.67 24.99 8.48
N HIS A 344 -7.79 25.67 8.42
CA HIS A 344 -8.22 26.63 9.41
C HIS A 344 -9.64 26.31 9.89
N LEU A 345 -9.90 26.56 11.16
CA LEU A 345 -11.15 26.26 11.83
C LEU A 345 -11.65 27.50 12.59
N TRP A 346 -12.93 27.85 12.42
CA TRP A 346 -13.59 28.92 13.15
C TRP A 346 -14.91 28.45 13.76
N ALA A 347 -15.24 29.02 14.92
CA ALA A 347 -16.61 29.13 15.35
C ALA A 347 -17.32 30.25 14.55
N THR A 348 -18.64 30.16 14.37
CA THR A 348 -19.39 31.15 13.58
C THR A 348 -19.47 32.53 14.21
N ASP A 349 -19.15 32.67 15.49
CA ASP A 349 -18.93 33.98 16.12
C ASP A 349 -17.65 34.69 15.63
N GLY A 350 -16.84 34.03 14.79
CA GLY A 350 -15.60 34.54 14.22
C GLY A 350 -14.35 34.15 15.01
N THR A 351 -14.49 33.42 16.12
CA THR A 351 -13.35 32.94 16.91
C THR A 351 -12.60 31.87 16.14
N GLN A 352 -11.31 32.10 15.88
CA GLN A 352 -10.45 31.11 15.26
C GLN A 352 -10.07 30.03 16.28
N ALA A 353 -10.55 28.82 16.05
CA ALA A 353 -10.32 27.67 16.93
C ALA A 353 -9.01 26.94 16.57
N ALA A 354 -8.64 26.91 15.29
CA ALA A 354 -7.37 26.31 14.86
C ALA A 354 -6.83 26.91 13.54
N ASP A 355 -5.51 26.85 13.39
CA ASP A 355 -4.75 27.12 12.16
C ASP A 355 -3.59 26.14 12.11
N ARG A 356 -3.59 25.24 11.12
CA ARG A 356 -2.66 24.12 11.03
C ARG A 356 -2.05 24.03 9.64
N ALA A 357 -0.73 24.04 9.56
CA ALA A 357 0.02 23.72 8.34
C ALA A 357 0.11 22.20 8.19
N LEU A 358 -0.87 21.63 7.48
CA LEU A 358 -1.00 20.19 7.35
C LEU A 358 -0.40 19.68 6.05
N HIS A 359 -0.59 20.39 4.95
CA HIS A 359 -0.25 19.94 3.60
C HIS A 359 0.94 20.73 3.03
N ARG A 360 1.66 20.12 2.08
CA ARG A 360 2.74 20.77 1.31
C ARG A 360 2.24 21.31 -0.03
N ALA A 361 1.04 20.89 -0.44
CA ALA A 361 0.34 21.31 -1.64
C ALA A 361 -0.98 22.03 -1.26
N PRO A 362 -1.62 22.77 -2.19
CA PRO A 362 -2.90 23.42 -1.97
C PRO A 362 -3.97 22.46 -1.43
N VAL A 363 -4.69 22.85 -0.38
CA VAL A 363 -5.78 22.05 0.19
C VAL A 363 -7.02 22.15 -0.72
N THR A 364 -7.30 21.12 -1.49
CA THR A 364 -8.36 21.11 -2.51
C THR A 364 -9.73 20.71 -1.95
N ALA A 365 -9.77 19.97 -0.84
CA ALA A 365 -11.00 19.55 -0.20
C ALA A 365 -10.88 19.55 1.33
N VAL A 366 -11.98 19.83 2.02
CA VAL A 366 -12.12 19.71 3.47
C VAL A 366 -13.50 19.17 3.83
N ALA A 367 -13.60 18.43 4.94
CA ALA A 367 -14.85 18.01 5.54
C ALA A 367 -14.80 18.16 7.07
N TYR A 368 -15.96 18.38 7.68
CA TYR A 368 -16.12 18.49 9.13
C TYR A 368 -17.33 17.70 9.60
N GLN A 369 -17.16 16.92 10.67
CA GLN A 369 -18.23 16.15 11.28
C GLN A 369 -18.10 16.18 12.82
N PRO A 370 -19.14 16.59 13.56
CA PRO A 370 -19.15 16.44 15.02
C PRO A 370 -19.10 14.97 15.45
N VAL A 371 -18.23 14.64 16.41
CA VAL A 371 -18.07 13.30 16.99
C VAL A 371 -17.93 13.44 18.51
N GLY A 372 -19.03 13.21 19.24
CA GLY A 372 -19.09 13.44 20.68
C GLY A 372 -18.87 14.91 21.05
N ASP A 373 -17.95 15.16 21.99
CA ASP A 373 -17.53 16.51 22.42
C ASP A 373 -16.39 17.11 21.56
N ASP A 374 -16.05 16.43 20.45
CA ASP A 374 -14.99 16.77 19.50
C ASP A 374 -15.55 16.96 18.09
N GLY A 375 -14.72 17.46 17.18
CA GLY A 375 -15.01 17.53 15.75
C GLY A 375 -13.96 16.77 14.94
N LEU A 376 -14.39 15.85 14.09
CA LEU A 376 -13.54 15.25 13.07
C LEU A 376 -13.36 16.24 11.93
N VAL A 377 -12.12 16.64 11.67
CA VAL A 377 -11.74 17.40 10.47
C VAL A 377 -10.99 16.47 9.54
N VAL A 378 -11.34 16.50 8.25
CA VAL A 378 -10.64 15.79 7.19
C VAL A 378 -10.21 16.80 6.13
N SER A 379 -8.98 16.66 5.62
CA SER A 379 -8.44 17.53 4.58
C SER A 379 -7.69 16.73 3.51
N GLY A 380 -7.80 17.20 2.27
CA GLY A 380 -7.17 16.62 1.10
C GLY A 380 -6.50 17.69 0.25
N ASP A 381 -5.36 17.35 -0.35
CA ASP A 381 -4.59 18.28 -1.19
C ASP A 381 -4.47 17.87 -2.67
N ALA A 382 -3.87 18.77 -3.44
CA ALA A 382 -3.62 18.61 -4.87
C ALA A 382 -2.63 17.49 -5.22
N ASP A 383 -1.83 17.01 -4.26
CA ASP A 383 -0.92 15.87 -4.42
C ASP A 383 -1.57 14.54 -3.98
N GLY A 384 -2.87 14.57 -3.66
CA GLY A 384 -3.67 13.40 -3.32
C GLY A 384 -3.53 12.93 -1.87
N VAL A 385 -2.92 13.74 -1.01
CA VAL A 385 -2.66 13.38 0.40
C VAL A 385 -3.88 13.70 1.25
N LEU A 386 -4.31 12.73 2.06
CA LEU A 386 -5.39 12.88 3.02
C LEU A 386 -4.87 12.92 4.47
N ARG A 387 -5.43 13.83 5.26
CA ARG A 387 -5.20 13.96 6.71
C ARG A 387 -6.53 14.07 7.44
N TYR A 388 -6.59 13.55 8.65
CA TYR A 388 -7.68 13.85 9.57
C TYR A 388 -7.17 14.07 10.98
N TRP A 389 -7.97 14.76 11.80
CA TRP A 389 -7.72 14.91 13.23
C TRP A 389 -9.02 15.23 13.96
N LEU A 390 -9.02 15.01 15.28
CA LEU A 390 -10.07 15.50 16.17
C LEU A 390 -9.68 16.90 16.68
N THR A 391 -10.63 17.84 16.73
CA THR A 391 -10.35 19.27 17.00
C THR A 391 -9.60 19.54 18.31
N ARG A 392 -9.74 18.70 19.34
CA ARG A 392 -9.01 18.83 20.62
C ARG A 392 -7.72 18.02 20.69
N GLN A 393 -7.35 17.33 19.61
CA GLN A 393 -6.13 16.55 19.49
C GLN A 393 -5.17 17.20 18.49
N ASP A 394 -3.87 16.92 18.67
CA ASP A 394 -2.91 17.31 17.65
C ASP A 394 -3.07 16.43 16.41
N PRO A 395 -2.96 17.01 15.20
CA PRO A 395 -3.04 16.24 13.97
C PRO A 395 -1.90 15.23 13.90
N LEU A 396 -2.20 14.05 13.37
CA LEU A 396 -1.18 13.05 13.09
C LEU A 396 -0.17 13.63 12.09
N ARG A 397 1.11 13.35 12.32
CA ARG A 397 2.19 13.80 11.42
C ARG A 397 2.11 13.08 10.07
N ALA A 398 1.75 11.80 10.09
CA ALA A 398 1.56 10.97 8.91
C ALA A 398 0.25 11.31 8.19
N ALA A 399 0.24 11.19 6.86
CA ALA A 399 -1.00 11.09 6.12
C ALA A 399 -1.71 9.79 6.49
N PHE A 400 -3.04 9.79 6.54
CA PHE A 400 -3.77 8.54 6.80
C PHE A 400 -4.06 7.77 5.50
N ASP A 401 -4.08 8.46 4.36
CA ASP A 401 -4.12 7.84 3.03
C ASP A 401 -3.53 8.80 1.99
N ARG A 402 -3.10 8.27 0.84
CA ARG A 402 -2.54 9.01 -0.28
C ARG A 402 -2.79 8.29 -1.60
N ARG A 403 -2.96 9.06 -2.67
CA ARG A 403 -2.94 8.58 -4.06
C ARG A 403 -2.22 9.56 -4.97
N ARG A 404 -1.76 9.13 -6.14
CA ARG A 404 -1.18 10.01 -7.20
C ARG A 404 -2.20 10.76 -8.03
N SER A 405 -3.23 11.27 -7.39
CA SER A 405 -4.27 12.04 -8.07
C SER A 405 -4.76 13.10 -7.12
N PRO A 406 -5.09 14.32 -7.57
CA PRO A 406 -5.63 15.36 -6.68
C PRO A 406 -6.89 14.89 -5.96
N VAL A 407 -7.03 15.20 -4.67
CA VAL A 407 -8.31 15.03 -3.98
C VAL A 407 -9.28 16.07 -4.54
N THR A 408 -10.45 15.64 -5.02
CA THR A 408 -11.44 16.56 -5.59
C THR A 408 -12.61 16.82 -4.65
N ALA A 409 -12.95 15.87 -3.77
CA ALA A 409 -14.05 16.02 -2.84
C ALA A 409 -13.85 15.18 -1.58
N LEU A 410 -14.41 15.68 -0.47
CA LEU A 410 -14.43 14.98 0.82
C LEU A 410 -15.82 15.08 1.46
N ALA A 411 -16.23 14.01 2.13
CA ALA A 411 -17.39 13.97 3.00
C ALA A 411 -17.05 13.21 4.28
N ALA A 412 -17.68 13.61 5.39
CA ALA A 412 -17.58 12.91 6.66
C ALA A 412 -18.97 12.87 7.30
N VAL A 413 -19.29 11.75 7.95
CA VAL A 413 -20.56 11.54 8.65
C VAL A 413 -20.35 10.58 9.81
N THR A 414 -21.26 10.56 10.77
CA THR A 414 -21.29 9.53 11.81
C THR A 414 -22.46 8.59 11.53
N PHE A 415 -22.18 7.32 11.25
CA PHE A 415 -23.18 6.25 11.28
C PHE A 415 -23.42 5.80 12.72
N GLU A 416 -24.42 4.94 12.94
CA GLU A 416 -24.71 4.39 14.28
C GLU A 416 -23.46 3.81 14.98
N ASN A 417 -22.54 3.25 14.19
CA ASN A 417 -21.35 2.57 14.69
C ASN A 417 -20.07 3.41 14.66
N GLY A 418 -20.10 4.68 14.26
CA GLY A 418 -18.90 5.53 14.28
C GLY A 418 -18.69 6.42 13.05
N PRO A 419 -17.58 7.18 13.04
CA PRO A 419 -17.27 8.13 11.97
C PRO A 419 -16.85 7.41 10.68
N VAL A 420 -17.44 7.87 9.58
CA VAL A 420 -17.16 7.42 8.21
C VAL A 420 -16.71 8.60 7.39
N VAL A 421 -15.69 8.39 6.58
CA VAL A 421 -15.13 9.36 5.64
C VAL A 421 -15.28 8.84 4.23
N ALA A 422 -15.56 9.71 3.28
CA ALA A 422 -15.48 9.42 1.85
C ALA A 422 -14.61 10.47 1.16
N ALA A 423 -13.75 10.03 0.25
CA ALA A 423 -12.90 10.91 -0.55
C ALA A 423 -12.97 10.51 -2.01
N ALA A 424 -13.06 11.50 -2.89
CA ALA A 424 -12.88 11.32 -4.33
C ALA A 424 -11.55 11.90 -4.75
N TRP A 425 -10.90 11.22 -5.69
CA TRP A 425 -9.74 11.75 -6.40
C TRP A 425 -10.07 11.99 -7.87
N ALA A 426 -9.26 12.81 -8.53
CA ALA A 426 -9.47 13.17 -9.94
C ALA A 426 -9.32 11.98 -10.90
N ASP A 427 -8.75 10.86 -10.43
CA ASP A 427 -8.68 9.62 -11.18
C ASP A 427 -10.03 8.89 -11.20
N GLY A 428 -11.03 9.34 -10.45
CA GLY A 428 -12.37 8.76 -10.44
C GLY A 428 -12.59 7.65 -9.42
N LEU A 429 -11.58 7.35 -8.59
CA LEU A 429 -11.79 6.51 -7.42
C LEU A 429 -12.48 7.32 -6.31
N VAL A 430 -13.49 6.70 -5.69
CA VAL A 430 -14.02 7.12 -4.40
C VAL A 430 -13.68 6.05 -3.38
N ARG A 431 -12.97 6.42 -2.32
CA ARG A 431 -12.69 5.53 -1.18
C ARG A 431 -13.54 5.94 0.00
N ILE A 432 -14.05 4.96 0.73
CA ILE A 432 -14.87 5.15 1.92
C ILE A 432 -14.24 4.36 3.07
N TRP A 433 -13.95 5.04 4.18
CA TRP A 433 -13.37 4.46 5.38
C TRP A 433 -14.39 4.49 6.52
N ASP A 434 -14.54 3.35 7.20
CA ASP A 434 -15.02 3.32 8.57
C ASP A 434 -13.81 3.51 9.49
N LEU A 435 -13.74 4.66 10.17
CA LEU A 435 -12.60 5.00 11.01
C LEU A 435 -12.61 4.29 12.36
N LEU A 436 -13.73 3.69 12.78
CA LEU A 436 -13.74 2.87 13.99
C LEU A 436 -13.08 1.53 13.70
N THR A 437 -13.50 0.85 12.63
CA THR A 437 -13.02 -0.50 12.32
C THR A 437 -11.81 -0.53 11.39
N ASN A 438 -11.39 0.61 10.84
CA ASN A 438 -10.42 0.71 9.75
C ASN A 438 -10.82 -0.09 8.50
N CYS A 439 -12.12 -0.38 8.32
CA CYS A 439 -12.60 -0.98 7.08
C CYS A 439 -12.56 0.05 5.95
N VAL A 440 -12.06 -0.37 4.80
CA VAL A 440 -11.92 0.48 3.61
C VAL A 440 -12.67 -0.14 2.45
N ALA A 441 -13.35 0.69 1.67
CA ALA A 441 -14.02 0.28 0.45
C ALA A 441 -13.68 1.22 -0.69
N ASP A 442 -13.31 0.62 -1.82
CA ASP A 442 -12.95 1.32 -3.05
C ASP A 442 -14.05 1.21 -4.10
N LEU A 443 -14.61 2.36 -4.48
CA LEU A 443 -15.68 2.52 -5.45
C LEU A 443 -15.15 3.30 -6.66
N PRO A 444 -14.78 2.65 -7.77
CA PRO A 444 -14.49 3.36 -8.99
C PRO A 444 -15.81 3.92 -9.53
N LEU A 445 -16.07 5.21 -9.30
CA LEU A 445 -17.32 5.87 -9.72
C LEU A 445 -17.13 6.70 -10.99
N GLY A 446 -15.89 6.93 -11.39
CA GLY A 446 -15.54 7.67 -12.59
C GLY A 446 -15.12 9.11 -12.31
N THR A 447 -14.57 9.77 -13.33
CA THR A 447 -13.93 11.09 -13.19
C THR A 447 -14.95 12.24 -13.12
N GLY A 448 -14.50 13.46 -12.83
CA GLY A 448 -15.35 14.66 -12.86
C GLY A 448 -16.21 14.90 -11.62
N ILE A 449 -15.93 14.19 -10.52
CA ILE A 449 -16.59 14.38 -9.22
C ILE A 449 -16.11 15.70 -8.59
N GLU A 450 -17.03 16.65 -8.42
CA GLU A 450 -16.77 17.98 -7.84
C GLU A 450 -17.13 18.06 -6.36
N SER A 451 -18.09 17.25 -5.90
CA SER A 451 -18.49 17.20 -4.49
C SER A 451 -19.04 15.84 -4.12
N LEU A 452 -18.84 15.45 -2.86
CA LEU A 452 -19.46 14.31 -2.22
C LEU A 452 -20.30 14.79 -1.03
N ALA A 453 -21.43 14.14 -0.78
CA ALA A 453 -22.15 14.26 0.49
C ALA A 453 -22.60 12.88 0.95
N LEU A 454 -22.21 12.49 2.15
CA LEU A 454 -22.56 11.20 2.74
C LEU A 454 -23.58 11.42 3.87
N CYS A 455 -24.70 10.71 3.82
CA CYS A 455 -25.81 10.89 4.74
C CYS A 455 -25.90 9.72 5.74
N PRO A 456 -26.32 9.94 7.00
CA PRO A 456 -26.34 8.90 8.05
C PRO A 456 -27.14 7.63 7.69
N GLU A 457 -28.14 7.75 6.83
CA GLU A 457 -28.96 6.67 6.28
C GLU A 457 -28.23 5.78 5.25
N GLY A 458 -26.96 6.06 4.95
CA GLY A 458 -26.14 5.27 4.02
C GLY A 458 -26.33 5.65 2.55
N SER A 459 -26.77 6.87 2.25
CA SER A 459 -26.75 7.41 0.89
C SER A 459 -25.52 8.29 0.63
N LEU A 460 -24.89 8.10 -0.52
CA LEU A 460 -23.78 8.90 -1.03
C LEU A 460 -24.26 9.71 -2.24
N HIS A 461 -24.24 11.03 -2.13
CA HIS A 461 -24.47 11.93 -3.26
C HIS A 461 -23.15 12.23 -3.95
N VAL A 462 -23.11 11.98 -5.26
CA VAL A 462 -21.98 12.28 -6.14
C VAL A 462 -22.40 13.40 -7.09
N THR A 463 -21.77 14.56 -6.95
CA THR A 463 -22.08 15.75 -7.77
C THR A 463 -20.97 15.97 -8.79
N THR A 464 -21.38 16.15 -10.04
CA THR A 464 -20.55 16.58 -11.17
C THR A 464 -21.08 17.91 -11.72
N ALA A 465 -20.37 18.49 -12.70
CA ALA A 465 -20.83 19.71 -13.37
C ALA A 465 -22.21 19.57 -14.06
N GLN A 466 -22.63 18.34 -14.39
CA GLN A 466 -23.86 18.06 -15.14
C GLN A 466 -25.04 17.67 -14.24
N GLY A 467 -24.80 17.18 -13.03
CA GLY A 467 -25.86 16.59 -12.23
C GLY A 467 -25.41 16.08 -10.87
N THR A 468 -26.34 15.49 -10.14
CA THR A 468 -26.07 14.75 -8.91
C THR A 468 -26.80 13.43 -8.93
N ALA A 469 -26.05 12.35 -8.69
CA ALA A 469 -26.55 11.01 -8.49
C ALA A 469 -26.57 10.69 -7.00
N GLU A 470 -27.68 10.13 -6.52
CA GLU A 470 -27.80 9.59 -5.16
C GLU A 470 -27.59 8.08 -5.22
N LEU A 471 -26.52 7.60 -4.60
CA LEU A 471 -26.18 6.18 -4.52
C LEU A 471 -26.59 5.68 -3.13
N GLN A 472 -27.50 4.71 -3.07
CA GLN A 472 -27.73 3.96 -1.84
C GLN A 472 -26.60 2.95 -1.67
N LEU A 473 -25.86 3.04 -0.57
CA LEU A 473 -24.82 2.08 -0.20
C LEU A 473 -25.45 0.89 0.54
N ASP A 474 -24.97 -0.31 0.23
CA ASP A 474 -25.17 -1.51 1.04
C ASP A 474 -23.94 -1.67 1.95
N LEU A 475 -24.03 -1.20 3.20
CA LEU A 475 -22.88 -1.15 4.11
C LEU A 475 -22.30 -2.54 4.44
N GLY A 476 -23.12 -3.59 4.39
CA GLY A 476 -22.67 -4.97 4.65
C GLY A 476 -21.83 -5.50 3.49
N ARG A 477 -22.19 -5.18 2.25
CA ARG A 477 -21.38 -5.50 1.06
C ARG A 477 -20.20 -4.56 0.89
N LEU A 478 -20.35 -3.31 1.33
CA LEU A 478 -19.29 -2.31 1.29
C LEU A 478 -18.14 -2.71 2.22
N TRP A 479 -18.46 -3.18 3.43
CA TRP A 479 -17.48 -3.66 4.41
C TRP A 479 -17.88 -5.03 4.99
N PRO A 480 -17.60 -6.12 4.27
CA PRO A 480 -17.97 -7.48 4.70
C PRO A 480 -17.35 -7.90 6.03
N THR A 481 -16.24 -7.28 6.43
CA THR A 481 -15.49 -7.59 7.66
C THR A 481 -15.78 -6.62 8.81
N ARG A 482 -16.70 -5.67 8.65
CA ARG A 482 -16.96 -4.61 9.65
C ARG A 482 -17.35 -5.17 11.02
N GLU A 483 -18.34 -6.06 11.06
CA GLU A 483 -18.81 -6.66 12.30
C GLU A 483 -17.74 -7.54 12.97
N LEU A 484 -16.94 -8.25 12.15
CA LEU A 484 -15.81 -9.02 12.63
C LEU A 484 -14.78 -8.12 13.32
N ARG A 485 -14.43 -6.99 12.70
CA ARG A 485 -13.46 -6.05 13.26
C ARG A 485 -13.96 -5.42 14.57
N GLN A 486 -15.22 -5.04 14.67
CA GLN A 486 -15.80 -4.54 15.93
C GLN A 486 -15.64 -5.53 17.07
N ARG A 487 -15.99 -6.81 16.84
CA ARG A 487 -15.84 -7.87 17.84
C ARG A 487 -14.38 -8.15 18.21
N LEU A 488 -13.46 -7.95 17.27
CA LEU A 488 -12.02 -8.07 17.54
C LEU A 488 -11.52 -6.90 18.39
N ASP A 489 -12.03 -5.68 18.18
CA ASP A 489 -11.64 -4.47 18.93
C ASP A 489 -12.14 -4.47 20.39
N GLU A 490 -13.15 -5.28 20.72
CA GLU A 490 -13.60 -5.50 22.10
C GLU A 490 -12.55 -6.21 22.98
N ILE A 491 -11.58 -6.87 22.35
CA ILE A 491 -10.53 -7.63 23.03
C ILE A 491 -9.28 -6.77 23.16
N ALA A 492 -8.75 -6.67 24.38
CA ALA A 492 -7.51 -5.93 24.66
C ALA A 492 -6.26 -6.72 24.20
N TRP A 493 -6.07 -6.89 22.89
CA TRP A 493 -5.00 -7.73 22.30
C TRP A 493 -3.60 -7.36 22.76
N GLY A 494 -3.31 -6.08 23.02
CA GLY A 494 -2.02 -5.64 23.54
C GLY A 494 -1.68 -6.15 24.95
N SER A 495 -2.68 -6.63 25.70
CA SER A 495 -2.49 -7.29 26.99
C SER A 495 -2.27 -8.81 26.89
N LEU A 496 -2.46 -9.37 25.70
CA LEU A 496 -2.30 -10.78 25.41
C LEU A 496 -0.93 -11.03 24.78
N TRP A 497 -0.39 -12.22 25.05
CA TRP A 497 0.88 -12.69 24.50
C TRP A 497 0.68 -13.61 23.30
N ALA A 498 1.43 -13.35 22.23
CA ALA A 498 1.63 -14.14 21.01
C ALA A 498 3.10 -14.61 20.93
N GLY A 499 3.42 -15.49 19.97
CA GLY A 499 4.77 -16.09 19.83
C GLY A 499 5.94 -15.09 19.72
N ARG A 500 5.67 -13.84 19.30
CA ARG A 500 6.66 -12.76 19.14
C ARG A 500 6.51 -11.59 20.11
N GLY A 501 5.64 -11.70 21.13
CA GLY A 501 5.37 -10.61 22.07
C GLY A 501 3.88 -10.25 22.17
N PRO A 502 3.53 -8.99 22.50
CA PRO A 502 2.14 -8.53 22.57
C PRO A 502 1.37 -8.76 21.27
N ALA A 503 0.10 -9.17 21.36
CA ALA A 503 -0.67 -9.67 20.23
C ALA A 503 -1.33 -8.59 19.34
N HIS A 504 -0.70 -7.42 19.18
CA HIS A 504 -1.27 -6.28 18.44
C HIS A 504 -1.62 -6.62 16.98
N GLU A 505 -0.88 -7.52 16.34
CA GLU A 505 -1.04 -7.87 14.92
C GLU A 505 -2.17 -8.89 14.68
N VAL A 506 -2.54 -9.68 15.69
CA VAL A 506 -3.50 -10.80 15.57
C VAL A 506 -4.86 -10.37 15.01
N PRO A 507 -5.54 -9.31 15.50
CA PRO A 507 -6.84 -8.93 14.97
C PRO A 507 -6.80 -8.50 13.50
N GLY A 508 -5.73 -7.83 13.07
CA GLY A 508 -5.53 -7.45 11.66
C GLY A 508 -5.42 -8.70 10.78
N LEU A 509 -4.60 -9.66 11.19
CA LEU A 509 -4.43 -10.92 10.45
C LEU A 509 -5.71 -11.75 10.40
N ILE A 510 -6.50 -11.82 11.49
CA ILE A 510 -7.82 -12.52 11.47
C ILE A 510 -8.78 -11.86 10.47
N ALA A 511 -8.76 -10.53 10.36
CA ALA A 511 -9.55 -9.83 9.36
C ALA A 511 -9.06 -10.12 7.93
N ASP A 512 -7.74 -10.20 7.72
CA ASP A 512 -7.15 -10.49 6.41
C ASP A 512 -7.39 -11.94 5.94
N VAL A 513 -7.59 -12.88 6.87
CA VAL A 513 -8.08 -14.24 6.56
C VAL A 513 -9.46 -14.22 5.87
N ALA A 514 -10.24 -13.15 6.03
CA ALA A 514 -11.51 -12.97 5.34
C ALA A 514 -11.39 -12.26 3.97
N SER A 515 -10.17 -12.00 3.48
CA SER A 515 -9.93 -11.40 2.18
C SER A 515 -10.49 -12.26 1.04
N GLU A 516 -11.00 -11.60 0.00
CA GLU A 516 -11.36 -12.26 -1.27
C GLU A 516 -10.11 -12.63 -2.10
N ASP A 517 -8.99 -11.96 -1.84
CA ASP A 517 -7.69 -12.25 -2.42
C ASP A 517 -7.04 -13.46 -1.70
N GLU A 518 -6.78 -14.52 -2.47
CA GLU A 518 -6.30 -15.79 -1.95
C GLU A 518 -4.89 -15.67 -1.34
N ASP A 519 -3.99 -14.91 -1.97
CA ASP A 519 -2.62 -14.72 -1.49
C ASP A 519 -2.59 -13.98 -0.15
N THR A 520 -3.38 -12.90 -0.03
CA THR A 520 -3.54 -12.16 1.23
C THR A 520 -4.10 -13.07 2.33
N ALA A 521 -5.16 -13.82 2.03
CA ALA A 521 -5.78 -14.73 3.01
C ALA A 521 -4.80 -15.83 3.46
N GLN A 522 -4.06 -16.44 2.55
CA GLN A 522 -3.07 -17.47 2.87
C GLN A 522 -1.86 -16.90 3.63
N ALA A 523 -1.34 -15.74 3.24
CA ALA A 523 -0.24 -15.07 3.94
C ALA A 523 -0.63 -14.68 5.38
N ALA A 524 -1.88 -14.26 5.59
CA ALA A 524 -2.42 -13.98 6.91
C ALA A 524 -2.46 -15.24 7.78
N VAL A 525 -2.96 -16.37 7.27
CA VAL A 525 -2.93 -17.65 8.00
C VAL A 525 -1.50 -18.06 8.35
N LYS A 526 -0.55 -17.93 7.43
CA LYS A 526 0.86 -18.25 7.68
C LYS A 526 1.43 -17.40 8.82
N SER A 527 1.15 -16.11 8.82
CA SER A 527 1.60 -15.18 9.87
C SER A 527 0.95 -15.51 11.22
N LEU A 528 -0.34 -15.85 11.23
CA LEU A 528 -1.04 -16.33 12.43
C LEU A 528 -0.45 -17.64 12.96
N TYR A 529 0.02 -18.52 12.08
CA TYR A 529 0.69 -19.76 12.46
C TYR A 529 1.92 -19.48 13.34
N GLU A 530 2.77 -18.54 12.92
CA GLU A 530 3.96 -18.16 13.67
C GLU A 530 3.63 -17.48 15.01
N LEU A 531 2.46 -16.85 15.12
CA LEU A 531 2.03 -16.12 16.32
C LEU A 531 1.24 -16.98 17.31
N LEU A 532 0.43 -17.93 16.83
CA LEU A 532 -0.56 -18.65 17.63
C LEU A 532 -0.24 -20.14 17.80
N ALA A 533 0.35 -20.79 16.80
CA ALA A 533 0.71 -22.21 16.85
C ALA A 533 2.14 -22.38 17.42
N TYR A 534 2.27 -22.24 18.74
CA TYR A 534 3.56 -22.37 19.42
C TYR A 534 3.74 -23.76 20.05
N ARG A 535 4.88 -24.41 19.76
CA ARG A 535 5.22 -25.77 20.25
C ARG A 535 6.08 -25.80 21.53
N GLY A 536 6.22 -24.68 22.24
CA GLY A 536 6.95 -24.62 23.51
C GLY A 536 6.05 -24.82 24.74
N THR A 537 6.55 -24.50 25.93
CA THR A 537 5.97 -24.95 27.20
C THR A 537 4.67 -24.26 27.64
N ALA A 538 4.31 -23.12 27.05
CA ALA A 538 3.05 -22.42 27.31
C ALA A 538 2.45 -21.91 26.00
N SER A 539 1.16 -22.21 25.77
CA SER A 539 0.45 -21.73 24.59
C SER A 539 0.25 -20.21 24.68
N PRO A 540 0.30 -19.46 23.56
CA PRO A 540 0.11 -18.02 23.59
C PRO A 540 -1.31 -17.69 24.02
N SER A 541 -1.47 -16.86 25.06
CA SER A 541 -2.80 -16.42 25.55
C SER A 541 -3.68 -15.80 24.47
N ALA A 542 -3.09 -15.19 23.44
CA ALA A 542 -3.82 -14.68 22.29
C ALA A 542 -4.57 -15.77 21.50
N ALA A 543 -4.08 -17.01 21.50
CA ALA A 543 -4.72 -18.12 20.78
C ALA A 543 -6.11 -18.43 21.36
N VAL A 544 -6.28 -18.38 22.69
CA VAL A 544 -7.58 -18.59 23.36
C VAL A 544 -8.66 -17.67 22.78
N HIS A 545 -8.31 -16.39 22.63
CA HIS A 545 -9.21 -15.36 22.14
C HIS A 545 -9.37 -15.37 20.61
N ALA A 546 -8.37 -15.86 19.87
CA ALA A 546 -8.41 -15.96 18.41
C ALA A 546 -9.26 -17.14 17.92
N VAL A 547 -9.25 -18.28 18.62
CA VAL A 547 -9.89 -19.53 18.19
C VAL A 547 -11.35 -19.36 17.76
N PRO A 548 -12.24 -18.68 18.52
CA PRO A 548 -13.63 -18.50 18.09
C PRO A 548 -13.76 -17.83 16.71
N PHE A 549 -12.91 -16.84 16.42
CA PHE A 549 -12.91 -16.15 15.13
C PHE A 549 -12.33 -17.02 14.02
N LEU A 550 -11.24 -17.75 14.29
CA LEU A 550 -10.64 -18.67 13.31
C LEU A 550 -11.63 -19.78 12.91
N VAL A 551 -12.35 -20.34 13.88
CA VAL A 551 -13.40 -21.34 13.66
C VAL A 551 -14.54 -20.75 12.83
N GLU A 552 -15.03 -19.56 13.19
CA GLU A 552 -16.06 -18.86 12.43
C GLU A 552 -15.62 -18.65 10.97
N ARG A 553 -14.38 -18.22 10.73
CA ARG A 553 -13.82 -18.06 9.38
C ARG A 553 -13.70 -19.39 8.63
N MET A 554 -13.32 -20.45 9.33
CA MET A 554 -13.19 -21.80 8.76
C MET A 554 -14.53 -22.37 8.27
N LEU A 555 -15.60 -22.06 8.98
CA LEU A 555 -16.96 -22.50 8.66
C LEU A 555 -17.59 -21.77 7.47
N ILE A 556 -16.97 -20.70 6.97
CA ILE A 556 -17.43 -19.99 5.76
C ILE A 556 -16.93 -20.76 4.53
N PRO A 557 -17.81 -21.38 3.73
CA PRO A 557 -17.38 -22.25 2.62
C PRO A 557 -16.59 -21.52 1.53
N THR A 558 -16.82 -20.22 1.37
CA THR A 558 -16.17 -19.35 0.37
C THR A 558 -14.82 -18.80 0.82
N ASN A 559 -14.38 -19.06 2.05
CA ASN A 559 -13.08 -18.59 2.53
C ASN A 559 -11.94 -19.29 1.74
N ARG A 560 -11.01 -18.48 1.20
CA ARG A 560 -9.93 -18.96 0.31
C ARG A 560 -8.81 -19.70 1.04
N ALA A 561 -8.70 -19.54 2.36
CA ALA A 561 -7.63 -20.12 3.17
C ALA A 561 -8.07 -21.32 4.03
N ARG A 562 -9.27 -21.89 3.80
CA ARG A 562 -9.85 -22.98 4.63
C ARG A 562 -8.89 -24.15 4.90
N ASN A 563 -8.12 -24.57 3.89
CA ASN A 563 -7.16 -25.69 4.02
C ASN A 563 -6.06 -25.41 5.07
N THR A 564 -5.42 -24.24 4.98
CA THR A 564 -4.34 -23.83 5.87
C THR A 564 -4.88 -23.37 7.22
N LEU A 565 -6.07 -22.77 7.23
CA LEU A 565 -6.75 -22.33 8.45
C LEU A 565 -7.15 -23.49 9.35
N LEU A 566 -7.69 -24.58 8.80
CA LEU A 566 -8.02 -25.75 9.63
C LEU A 566 -6.76 -26.41 10.22
N LEU A 567 -5.64 -26.38 9.48
CA LEU A 567 -4.36 -26.84 9.99
C LEU A 567 -3.82 -25.98 11.12
N LEU A 568 -3.95 -24.66 11.02
CA LEU A 568 -3.64 -23.75 12.13
C LEU A 568 -4.47 -24.12 13.38
N ILE A 569 -5.78 -24.32 13.23
CA ILE A 569 -6.66 -24.70 14.34
C ILE A 569 -6.25 -26.05 14.95
N ALA A 570 -5.90 -27.04 14.10
CA ALA A 570 -5.40 -28.33 14.54
C ALA A 570 -4.08 -28.22 15.33
N ASP A 571 -3.13 -27.40 14.88
CA ASP A 571 -1.85 -27.21 15.55
C ASP A 571 -1.98 -26.40 16.86
N ILE A 572 -2.94 -25.47 16.95
CA ILE A 572 -3.28 -24.84 18.23
C ILE A 572 -3.75 -25.90 19.24
N ALA A 573 -4.52 -26.90 18.80
CA ALA A 573 -4.99 -28.00 19.64
C ALA A 573 -3.89 -29.01 20.04
N ASP A 574 -2.80 -29.12 19.27
CA ASP A 574 -1.64 -29.97 19.63
C ASP A 574 -0.89 -29.43 20.86
N GLY A 575 -1.04 -28.12 21.13
CA GLY A 575 -0.53 -27.48 22.33
C GLY A 575 -1.16 -27.98 23.64
N ARG A 576 -0.75 -27.35 24.76
CA ARG A 576 -1.31 -27.58 26.10
C ARG A 576 -1.92 -26.30 26.66
N GLY A 577 -2.93 -26.45 27.52
CA GLY A 577 -3.57 -25.34 28.25
C GLY A 577 -4.82 -24.79 27.57
N GLU A 578 -5.22 -23.59 27.98
CA GLU A 578 -6.52 -22.97 27.67
C GLU A 578 -6.81 -22.85 26.17
N ALA A 579 -5.78 -22.68 25.32
CA ALA A 579 -5.98 -22.59 23.87
C ALA A 579 -6.48 -23.92 23.28
N ARG A 580 -6.01 -25.06 23.81
CA ARG A 580 -6.52 -26.38 23.43
C ARG A 580 -7.96 -26.56 23.90
N GLU A 581 -8.28 -26.12 25.11
CA GLU A 581 -9.65 -26.19 25.65
C GLU A 581 -10.63 -25.38 24.79
N ALA A 582 -10.23 -24.18 24.34
CA ALA A 582 -11.01 -23.37 23.41
C ALA A 582 -11.27 -24.09 22.07
N VAL A 583 -10.28 -24.81 21.53
CA VAL A 583 -10.47 -25.61 20.31
C VAL A 583 -11.35 -26.84 20.56
N GLN A 584 -11.21 -27.50 21.72
CA GLN A 584 -12.06 -28.62 22.12
C GLN A 584 -13.53 -28.20 22.24
N GLU A 585 -13.81 -27.02 22.80
CA GLU A 585 -15.16 -26.46 22.87
C GLU A 585 -15.76 -26.23 21.47
N ALA A 586 -14.94 -25.81 20.51
CA ALA A 586 -15.35 -25.60 19.13
C ALA A 586 -15.44 -26.90 18.30
N LEU A 587 -14.81 -28.00 18.74
CA LEU A 587 -14.67 -29.24 17.99
C LEU A 587 -15.99 -29.78 17.40
N PRO A 588 -17.13 -29.80 18.13
CA PRO A 588 -18.38 -30.32 17.58
C PRO A 588 -18.84 -29.62 16.30
N SER A 589 -18.54 -28.32 16.16
CA SER A 589 -18.88 -27.55 14.96
C SER A 589 -18.02 -27.92 13.74
N LEU A 590 -16.84 -28.51 13.96
CA LEU A 590 -15.86 -28.84 12.93
C LEU A 590 -15.86 -30.31 12.52
N LEU A 591 -16.52 -31.21 13.28
CA LEU A 591 -16.50 -32.66 13.02
C LEU A 591 -17.00 -33.03 11.61
N HIS A 592 -17.99 -32.31 11.08
CA HIS A 592 -18.53 -32.56 9.74
C HIS A 592 -17.48 -32.40 8.62
N LEU A 593 -16.36 -31.70 8.89
CA LEU A 593 -15.28 -31.48 7.92
C LEU A 593 -14.45 -32.76 7.67
N GLN A 594 -14.61 -33.81 8.47
CA GLN A 594 -14.01 -35.12 8.17
C GLN A 594 -14.57 -35.74 6.87
N ASP A 595 -15.77 -35.31 6.47
CA ASP A 595 -16.44 -35.74 5.24
C ASP A 595 -16.38 -34.68 4.12
N ASP A 596 -15.59 -33.60 4.26
CA ASP A 596 -15.47 -32.53 3.26
C ASP A 596 -14.94 -33.07 1.92
N GLU A 597 -15.37 -32.51 0.78
CA GLU A 597 -14.92 -32.97 -0.54
C GLU A 597 -13.41 -32.77 -0.76
N ASN A 598 -12.81 -31.77 -0.12
CA ASN A 598 -11.39 -31.47 -0.21
C ASN A 598 -10.56 -32.40 0.69
N SER A 599 -9.66 -33.19 0.07
CA SER A 599 -8.80 -34.13 0.80
C SER A 599 -7.89 -33.49 1.84
N SER A 600 -7.45 -32.25 1.62
CA SER A 600 -6.60 -31.52 2.56
C SER A 600 -7.38 -31.11 3.81
N ILE A 601 -8.65 -30.71 3.65
CA ILE A 601 -9.54 -30.38 4.77
C ILE A 601 -9.85 -31.63 5.57
N ARG A 602 -10.17 -32.76 4.92
CA ARG A 602 -10.37 -34.04 5.63
C ARG A 602 -9.16 -34.46 6.44
N TRP A 603 -7.96 -34.31 5.87
CA TRP A 603 -6.72 -34.63 6.57
C TRP A 603 -6.52 -33.74 7.81
N ALA A 604 -6.69 -32.43 7.66
CA ALA A 604 -6.59 -31.47 8.76
C ALA A 604 -7.66 -31.72 9.85
N ALA A 605 -8.88 -32.09 9.46
CA ALA A 605 -9.96 -32.44 10.41
C ALA A 605 -9.63 -33.70 11.22
N ALA A 606 -9.02 -34.72 10.59
CA ALA A 606 -8.55 -35.91 11.29
C ALA A 606 -7.41 -35.59 12.26
N GLU A 607 -6.52 -34.66 11.91
CA GLU A 607 -5.46 -34.18 12.80
C GLU A 607 -6.04 -33.43 14.00
N LEU A 608 -6.98 -32.53 13.77
CA LEU A 608 -7.70 -31.79 14.80
C LEU A 608 -8.34 -32.72 15.84
N VAL A 609 -9.06 -33.75 15.40
CA VAL A 609 -9.68 -34.75 16.30
C VAL A 609 -8.61 -35.46 17.12
N ARG A 610 -7.49 -35.86 16.50
CA ARG A 610 -6.38 -36.51 17.19
C ARG A 610 -5.79 -35.61 18.28
N ASN A 611 -5.62 -34.33 17.98
CA ASN A 611 -4.98 -33.36 18.87
C ASN A 611 -5.89 -33.00 20.06
N CYS A 612 -7.19 -32.88 19.82
CA CYS A 612 -8.19 -32.69 20.87
C CYS A 612 -8.33 -33.92 21.79
N GLY A 613 -8.08 -35.12 21.30
CA GLY A 613 -8.40 -36.39 21.99
C GLY A 613 -9.84 -36.83 21.69
N ASP A 614 -10.17 -38.11 21.96
CA ASP A 614 -11.51 -38.64 21.68
C ASP A 614 -12.60 -37.82 22.41
N PRO A 615 -13.60 -37.27 21.69
CA PRO A 615 -14.76 -36.68 22.33
C PRO A 615 -15.59 -37.79 23.00
N GLU A 616 -15.82 -37.67 24.32
CA GLU A 616 -16.74 -38.56 25.05
C GLU A 616 -18.20 -38.43 24.61
#